data_AF-A0A2G2GBN1-F1
#
_entry.id   AF-A0A2G2GBN1-F1
#
_cell.length_a   1.000
_cell.length_b   1.000
_cell.length_c   1.000
_cell.angle_alpha   90.00
_cell.angle_beta   90.00
_cell.angle_gamma   90.00
#
_symmetry.space_group_name_H-M   'P 1'
#
loop_
_entity.id
_entity.type
_entity.pdbx_description
1 polymer ?
#
loop_
_entity_poly.entity_id
_entity_poly.type
_entity_poly.pdbx_seq_one_letter_code
_entity_poly.pdbx_strand_id
1 'polypeptide(L)' 'MPLTYITFGQNHAHSVNGKTFDKDCVATIECNSAEEGRLIAFATFGDKWCFCYFDTEFDHANLSYFPRGLISV' A
#
# COMPACT_ATOMS: atom_id res chain seq x y z
N MET A 1 -3.42 2.23 -15.51
CA MET A 1 -4.28 2.99 -14.58
C MET A 1 -3.39 3.52 -13.46
N PRO A 2 -3.75 4.65 -12.83
CA PRO A 2 -3.00 5.16 -11.67
C PRO A 2 -2.93 4.13 -10.52
N LEU A 3 -1.91 4.26 -9.68
CA LEU A 3 -1.71 3.43 -8.50
C LEU A 3 -1.84 4.22 -7.21
N THR A 4 -2.38 3.57 -6.19
CA THR A 4 -2.22 3.96 -4.79
C THR A 4 -1.21 3.04 -4.13
N TYR A 5 -0.29 3.64 -3.37
CA TYR A 5 0.78 2.98 -2.65
C TYR A 5 0.50 3.05 -1.15
N ILE A 6 0.39 1.88 -0.50
CA ILE A 6 0.12 1.76 0.92
C ILE A 6 1.35 1.21 1.64
N THR A 7 1.83 1.94 2.63
CA THR A 7 2.91 1.48 3.52
C THR A 7 2.35 1.05 4.87
N PHE A 8 3.07 0.18 5.57
CA PHE A 8 2.61 -0.40 6.83
C PHE A 8 3.53 -0.01 7.97
N GLY A 9 2.95 0.17 9.16
CA GLY A 9 3.70 0.43 10.38
C GLY A 9 4.44 -0.83 10.85
N GLN A 10 5.44 -0.66 11.73
CA GLN A 10 6.32 -1.74 12.17
C GLN A 10 5.62 -2.97 12.75
N ASN A 11 4.44 -2.79 13.36
CA ASN A 11 3.64 -3.85 13.98
C ASN A 11 2.34 -4.15 13.21
N HIS A 12 2.15 -3.59 12.01
CA HIS A 12 0.95 -3.82 11.20
C HIS A 12 1.26 -4.89 10.16
N ALA A 13 0.60 -6.05 10.29
CA ALA A 13 0.66 -7.13 9.32
C ALA A 13 -0.75 -7.55 8.94
N HIS A 14 -1.00 -7.70 7.64
CA HIS A 14 -2.27 -8.09 7.06
C HIS A 14 -2.10 -9.32 6.18
N SER A 15 -3.09 -10.19 6.17
CA SER A 15 -3.15 -11.34 5.27
C SER A 15 -4.36 -11.19 4.35
N VAL A 16 -4.12 -10.87 3.09
CA VAL A 16 -5.16 -10.62 2.09
C VAL A 16 -4.89 -11.52 0.88
N ASN A 17 -5.89 -12.31 0.46
CA ASN A 17 -5.79 -13.24 -0.67
C ASN A 17 -4.54 -14.16 -0.62
N GLY A 18 -4.15 -14.60 0.57
CA GLY A 18 -2.97 -15.46 0.77
C GLY A 18 -1.61 -14.73 0.67
N LYS A 19 -1.59 -13.40 0.51
CA LYS A 19 -0.39 -12.56 0.55
C LYS A 19 -0.28 -11.86 1.89
N THR A 20 0.94 -11.74 2.41
CA THR A 20 1.23 -10.96 3.62
C THR A 20 1.67 -9.56 3.26
N PHE A 21 1.03 -8.56 3.86
CA PHE A 21 1.38 -7.15 3.73
C PHE A 21 1.81 -6.60 5.08
N ASP A 22 3.06 -6.13 5.17
CA ASP A 22 3.69 -5.65 6.39
C ASP A 22 4.71 -4.55 6.08
N LYS A 23 5.46 -4.12 7.11
CA LYS A 23 6.47 -3.05 7.03
C LYS A 23 7.54 -3.25 5.95
N ASP A 24 7.72 -4.47 5.44
CA ASP A 24 8.79 -4.80 4.50
C ASP A 24 8.35 -4.69 3.03
N CYS A 25 7.08 -4.33 2.77
CA CYS A 25 6.53 -4.14 1.44
C CYS A 25 5.70 -2.85 1.32
N VAL A 26 5.38 -2.49 0.08
CA VAL A 26 4.37 -1.48 -0.24
C VAL A 26 3.25 -2.15 -1.03
N ALA A 27 2.02 -2.03 -0.56
CA ALA A 27 0.86 -2.52 -1.29
C ALA A 27 0.53 -1.58 -2.45
N THR A 28 0.23 -2.13 -3.62
CA THR A 28 -0.24 -1.35 -4.78
C THR A 28 -1.70 -1.69 -5.11
N ILE A 29 -2.49 -0.63 -5.32
CA ILE A 29 -3.92 -0.70 -5.66
C ILE A 29 -4.14 0.08 -6.94
N GLU A 30 -4.70 -0.56 -7.96
CA GLU A 30 -5.17 0.14 -9.15
C GLU A 30 -6.45 0.93 -8.83
N CYS A 31 -6.49 2.21 -9.20
CA CYS A 31 -7.63 3.09 -8.96
C CYS A 31 -7.64 4.26 -9.94
N ASN A 32 -8.77 4.96 -10.05
CA ASN A 32 -8.94 6.11 -10.93
C ASN A 32 -8.65 7.45 -10.23
N SER A 33 -8.71 7.49 -8.90
CA SER A 33 -8.42 8.69 -8.10
C SER A 33 -7.84 8.35 -6.73
N ALA A 34 -7.25 9.35 -6.07
CA ALA A 34 -6.72 9.22 -4.71
C ALA A 34 -7.79 8.82 -3.69
N GLU A 35 -9.01 9.37 -3.83
CA GLU A 35 -10.16 9.04 -2.98
C GLU A 35 -10.58 7.59 -3.15
N GLU A 36 -10.69 7.12 -4.40
CA GLU A 36 -11.03 5.72 -4.69
C GLU A 36 -9.97 4.77 -4.13
N GLY A 37 -8.69 5.04 -4.38
CA GLY A 37 -7.59 4.24 -3.87
C GLY A 37 -7.59 4.15 -2.34
N ARG A 38 -7.86 5.26 -1.65
CA ARG A 38 -7.99 5.28 -0.18
C ARG A 38 -9.19 4.48 0.32
N LEU A 39 -10.33 4.56 -0.37
CA LEU A 39 -11.51 3.76 -0.02
C LEU A 39 -11.23 2.26 -0.17
N ILE A 40 -10.56 1.85 -1.25
CA ILE A 40 -10.15 0.45 -1.46
C ILE A 40 -9.16 0.02 -0.38
N ALA A 41 -8.17 0.86 -0.04
CA ALA A 41 -7.22 0.56 1.01
C ALA A 41 -7.90 0.36 2.37
N PHE A 42 -8.88 1.19 2.71
CA PHE A 42 -9.65 1.05 3.95
C PHE A 42 -10.52 -0.21 3.95
N ALA A 43 -11.16 -0.55 2.83
CA ALA A 43 -11.92 -1.79 2.70
C ALA A 43 -11.04 -3.04 2.80
N THR A 44 -9.78 -2.95 2.33
CA THR A 44 -8.83 -4.07 2.27
C THR A 44 -8.09 -4.29 3.59
N PHE A 45 -7.58 -3.21 4.20
CA PHE A 45 -6.68 -3.25 5.34
C PHE A 45 -7.27 -2.63 6.62
N GLY A 46 -8.50 -2.12 6.57
CA GLY A 46 -9.10 -1.37 7.67
C GLY A 46 -8.38 -0.05 7.94
N ASP A 47 -8.21 0.28 9.22
CA ASP A 47 -7.58 1.52 9.71
C ASP A 47 -6.10 1.33 10.11
N LYS A 48 -5.51 0.14 9.90
CA LYS A 48 -4.15 -0.20 10.35
C LYS A 48 -3.12 -0.21 9.23
N TRP A 49 -2.76 0.96 8.73
CA TRP A 49 -1.64 1.18 7.80
C TRP A 49 -0.99 2.53 8.12
N CYS A 50 0.16 2.84 7.52
CA CYS A 50 0.95 4.01 7.89
C CYS A 50 0.67 5.20 6.97
N PHE A 51 0.97 5.06 5.68
CA PHE A 51 0.74 6.10 4.69
C PHE A 51 0.02 5.55 3.46
N CYS A 52 -0.67 6.46 2.78
CA CYS A 52 -1.36 6.24 1.52
C CYS A 52 -0.92 7.36 0.58
N TYR A 53 -0.30 6.99 -0.54
CA TYR A 53 0.17 7.92 -1.56
C TYR A 53 -0.52 7.61 -2.88
N PHE A 54 -0.99 8.64 -3.59
CA PHE A 54 -1.41 8.48 -4.97
C PHE A 54 -0.19 8.50 -5.90
N ASP A 55 -0.39 8.13 -7.17
CA ASP A 55 0.68 7.88 -8.14
C ASP A 55 1.66 9.04 -8.30
N THR A 56 1.16 10.27 -8.20
CA THR A 56 1.94 11.50 -8.31
C THR A 56 2.76 11.84 -7.05
N GLU A 57 2.53 11.15 -5.93
CA GLU A 57 3.09 11.47 -4.62
C GLU A 57 4.13 10.45 -4.13
N PHE A 58 4.12 9.23 -4.69
CA PHE A 58 5.02 8.17 -4.24
C PHE A 58 6.41 8.31 -4.85
N ASP A 59 7.42 8.57 -4.02
CA ASP A 59 8.81 8.54 -4.43
C ASP A 59 9.35 7.09 -4.43
N HIS A 60 9.64 6.56 -5.62
CA HIS A 60 10.20 5.22 -5.81
C HIS A 60 11.58 5.03 -5.15
N ALA A 61 12.32 6.09 -4.83
CA ALA A 61 13.56 5.97 -4.04
C ALA A 61 13.31 5.34 -2.67
N ASN A 62 12.10 5.48 -2.12
CA ASN A 62 11.71 4.87 -0.85
C ASN A 62 11.63 3.34 -0.91
N LEU A 63 11.58 2.73 -2.10
CA LEU A 63 11.57 1.26 -2.24
C LEU A 63 12.81 0.59 -1.64
N SER A 64 13.90 1.33 -1.48
CA SER A 64 15.08 0.87 -0.75
C SER A 64 14.81 0.51 0.73
N TYR A 65 13.76 1.07 1.34
CA TYR A 65 13.32 0.75 2.71
C TYR A 65 12.42 -0.50 2.79
N PHE A 66 11.91 -0.99 1.66
CA PHE A 66 10.93 -2.07 1.59
C PHE A 66 11.55 -3.27 0.86
N PRO A 67 12.26 -4.17 1.56
CA PRO A 67 13.04 -5.25 0.92
C PRO A 67 12.19 -6.26 0.13
N ARG A 68 10.87 -6.32 0.35
CA ARG A 68 9.93 -7.13 -0.43
C ARG A 68 9.31 -6.37 -1.60
N GLY A 69 9.60 -5.08 -1.74
CA GLY A 69 9.19 -4.24 -2.86
C GLY A 69 7.69 -3.99 -2.92
N LEU A 70 7.20 -3.80 -4.15
CA LEU A 70 5.79 -3.58 -4.45
C LEU A 70 5.05 -4.92 -4.53
N ILE A 71 3.91 -5.02 -3.84
CA ILE A 71 3.01 -6.18 -3.91
C ILE A 71 1.62 -5.67 -4.26
N SER A 72 1.07 -6.14 -5.39
CA SER A 72 -0.32 -5.84 -5.75
C SER A 72 -1.29 -6.57 -4.83
N VAL A 73 -2.35 -5.88 -4.41
CA VAL A 73 -3.47 -6.45 -3.64
C VAL A 73 -4.17 -7.56 -4.43
#